data_AF-A0A2D6NAS0-F1
#
_entry.id   AF-A0A2D6NAS0-F1
#
_cell.length_a   1.000
_cell.length_b   1.000
_cell.length_c   1.000
_cell.angle_alpha   90.00
_cell.angle_beta   90.00
_cell.angle_gamma   90.00
#
_symmetry.space_group_name_H-M   'P 1'
#
loop_
_entity.id
_entity.type
_entity.pdbx_description
1 polymer ?
#
loop_
_entity_poly.entity_id
_entity_poly.type
_entity_poly.pdbx_seq_one_letter_code
_entity_poly.pdbx_strand_id
1 'polypeptide(L)'
;MDTSGIIKASQLEARLKELQENLEFVDSQIIELEQFSGSIKAFGESVSKEKEIMASIGKGVHVPAEIKGSDLLVEVGAGIVLKKSPEQTLEVVNSQLARIKEARINLLSETDSTRSEFFSLVQELESVNK
;
A
#
# COMPACT_ATOMS: atom_id res chain seq x y z
N MET A 1 -28.12 23.22 24.09
CA MET A 1 -27.06 22.35 23.55
C MET A 1 -27.71 21.34 22.63
N ASP A 2 -27.45 21.43 21.33
CA ASP A 2 -27.95 20.46 20.36
C ASP A 2 -27.13 19.16 20.47
N THR A 3 -27.68 18.20 21.21
CA THR A 3 -27.05 16.89 21.46
C THR A 3 -26.83 16.09 20.17
N SER A 4 -27.64 16.34 19.13
CA SER A 4 -27.53 15.65 17.85
C SER A 4 -26.30 16.09 17.06
N GLY A 5 -26.03 17.40 17.00
CA GLY A 5 -24.86 17.94 16.31
C GLY A 5 -23.54 17.52 16.96
N ILE A 6 -23.49 17.45 18.30
CA ILE A 6 -22.30 16.98 19.03
C ILE A 6 -22.00 15.50 18.71
N ILE A 7 -23.03 14.65 18.66
CA ILE A 7 -22.86 13.23 18.29
C ILE A 7 -22.34 13.10 16.85
N LYS A 8 -22.91 13.87 15.91
CA LYS A 8 -22.48 13.84 14.51
C LYS A 8 -21.03 14.32 14.35
N ALA A 9 -20.61 15.37 15.06
CA ALA A 9 -19.23 15.84 15.05
C ALA A 9 -18.25 14.78 15.54
N SER A 10 -18.59 14.07 16.63
CA SER A 10 -17.78 12.98 17.16
C SER A 10 -17.67 11.79 16.19
N GLN A 11 -18.74 11.47 15.44
CA GLN A 11 -18.70 10.43 14.40
C GLN A 11 -17.78 10.82 13.23
N LEU A 12 -17.86 12.08 12.78
CA LEU A 12 -16.98 12.59 11.72
C LEU A 12 -15.52 12.60 12.16
N GLU A 13 -15.24 12.98 13.40
CA GLU A 13 -13.89 12.91 13.99
C GLU A 13 -13.36 11.48 14.02
N ALA A 14 -14.17 10.51 14.47
CA ALA A 14 -13.79 9.10 14.48
C ALA A 14 -13.49 8.57 13.06
N ARG A 15 -14.32 8.95 12.07
CA ARG A 15 -14.10 8.59 10.67
C ARG A 15 -12.83 9.22 10.10
N LEU A 16 -12.53 10.48 10.43
CA LEU A 16 -11.29 11.13 10.01
C LEU A 16 -10.05 10.39 10.52
N LYS A 17 -10.10 9.91 11.77
CA LYS A 17 -9.02 9.12 12.34
C LYS A 17 -8.85 7.79 11.59
N GLU A 18 -9.93 7.08 11.31
CA GLU A 18 -9.89 5.83 10.53
C GLU A 18 -9.32 6.05 9.12
N LEU A 19 -9.73 7.12 8.44
CA LEU A 19 -9.22 7.48 7.12
C LEU A 19 -7.71 7.78 7.15
N GLN A 20 -7.21 8.43 8.21
CA GLN A 20 -5.78 8.67 8.41
C GLN A 20 -5.00 7.37 8.61
N GLU A 21 -5.49 6.47 9.47
CA GLU A 21 -4.87 5.16 9.70
C GLU A 21 -4.82 4.33 8.40
N ASN A 22 -5.90 4.35 7.61
CA ASN A 22 -5.95 3.68 6.32
C ASN A 22 -4.98 4.30 5.29
N LEU A 23 -4.82 5.64 5.28
CA LEU A 23 -3.84 6.32 4.43
C LEU A 23 -2.41 5.94 4.78
N GLU A 24 -2.06 5.88 6.07
CA GLU A 24 -0.73 5.46 6.53
C GLU A 24 -0.43 4.02 6.11
N PHE A 25 -1.41 3.12 6.25
CA PHE A 25 -1.28 1.74 5.79
C PHE A 25 -1.07 1.66 4.27
N VAL A 26 -1.86 2.40 3.49
CA VAL A 26 -1.71 2.44 2.03
C VAL A 26 -0.34 2.99 1.62
N ASP A 27 0.15 4.02 2.31
CA ASP A 27 1.47 4.59 2.05
C ASP A 27 2.60 3.60 2.34
N SER A 28 2.49 2.81 3.41
CA SER A 28 3.47 1.75 3.70
C SER A 28 3.49 0.67 2.62
N GLN A 29 2.30 0.25 2.14
CA GLN A 29 2.18 -0.74 1.07
C GLN A 29 2.76 -0.24 -0.26
N ILE A 30 2.62 1.05 -0.58
CA ILE A 30 3.25 1.67 -1.76
C ILE A 30 4.77 1.57 -1.67
N ILE A 31 5.35 1.92 -0.51
CA ILE A 31 6.80 1.87 -0.30
C ILE A 31 7.32 0.43 -0.42
N GLU A 32 6.65 -0.53 0.20
CA GLU A 32 7.02 -1.96 0.13
C GLU A 32 7.02 -2.48 -1.32
N LEU A 33 5.98 -2.14 -2.11
CA LEU A 33 5.91 -2.57 -3.51
C LEU A 33 6.93 -1.87 -4.41
N GLU A 34 7.25 -0.60 -4.14
CA GLU A 34 8.31 0.11 -4.87
C GLU A 34 9.68 -0.48 -4.58
N GLN A 35 9.96 -0.83 -3.32
CA GLN A 35 11.19 -1.54 -2.94
C GLN A 35 11.26 -2.92 -3.60
N PHE A 36 10.16 -3.68 -3.58
CA PHE A 36 10.09 -5.00 -4.20
C PHE A 36 10.30 -4.94 -5.72
N SER A 37 9.70 -3.95 -6.39
CA SER A 37 9.94 -3.67 -7.82
C SER A 37 11.43 -3.39 -8.09
N GLY A 38 12.08 -2.62 -7.21
CA GLY A 38 13.54 -2.42 -7.24
C GLY A 38 14.32 -3.72 -7.12
N SER A 39 13.94 -4.61 -6.19
CA SER A 39 14.58 -5.92 -6.02
C SER A 39 14.42 -6.82 -7.24
N ILE A 40 13.25 -6.84 -7.89
CA ILE A 40 13.03 -7.62 -9.12
C ILE A 40 13.90 -7.11 -10.27
N LYS A 41 14.01 -5.79 -10.44
CA LYS A 41 14.90 -5.18 -11.45
C LYS A 41 16.36 -5.56 -11.20
N ALA A 42 16.83 -5.38 -9.97
CA ALA A 42 18.19 -5.76 -9.58
C ALA A 42 18.44 -7.26 -9.83
N PHE A 43 17.49 -8.12 -9.51
CA PHE A 43 17.57 -9.55 -9.80
C PHE A 43 17.70 -9.82 -11.31
N GLY A 44 16.82 -9.25 -12.13
CA GLY A 44 16.86 -9.42 -13.59
C GLY A 44 18.20 -8.99 -14.20
N GLU A 45 18.79 -7.90 -13.71
CA GLU A 45 20.11 -7.44 -14.14
C GLU A 45 21.25 -8.37 -13.66
N SER A 46 21.15 -8.87 -12.43
CA SER A 46 22.19 -9.69 -11.77
C SER A 46 22.29 -11.10 -12.36
N VAL A 47 21.15 -11.73 -12.68
CA VAL A 47 21.07 -13.08 -13.26
C VAL A 47 21.85 -13.18 -14.58
N SER A 48 22.00 -12.07 -15.30
CA SER A 48 22.76 -12.02 -16.55
C SER A 48 24.28 -12.08 -16.36
N LYS A 49 24.78 -11.80 -15.14
CA LYS A 49 26.21 -11.64 -14.83
C LYS A 49 26.74 -12.64 -13.82
N GLU A 50 25.96 -12.98 -12.81
CA GLU A 50 26.35 -13.84 -11.69
C GLU A 50 25.32 -14.96 -11.51
N LYS A 51 25.80 -16.20 -11.44
CA LYS A 51 24.95 -17.39 -11.25
C LYS A 51 24.85 -17.85 -9.80
N GLU A 52 25.73 -17.39 -8.92
CA GLU A 52 25.71 -17.75 -7.50
C GLU A 52 25.14 -16.60 -6.66
N ILE A 53 24.28 -16.95 -5.71
CA ILE A 53 23.67 -16.02 -4.75
C ILE A 53 23.72 -16.59 -3.34
N MET A 54 23.59 -15.72 -2.34
CA MET A 54 23.38 -16.13 -0.95
C MET A 54 21.87 -16.18 -0.65
N ALA A 55 21.29 -17.36 -0.69
CA ALA A 55 19.87 -17.55 -0.38
C ALA A 55 19.66 -17.61 1.15
N SER A 56 18.77 -16.78 1.68
CA SER A 56 18.36 -16.84 3.08
C SER A 56 17.43 -18.03 3.31
N ILE A 57 17.68 -18.80 4.37
CA ILE A 57 16.78 -19.86 4.85
C ILE A 57 16.15 -19.52 6.22
N GLY A 58 16.37 -18.30 6.71
CA GLY A 58 15.77 -17.76 7.93
C GLY A 58 16.74 -17.57 9.11
N LYS A 59 16.34 -16.77 10.10
CA LYS A 59 17.10 -16.48 11.34
C LYS A 59 18.55 -16.01 11.11
N GLY A 60 18.79 -15.28 10.02
CA GLY A 60 20.14 -14.81 9.64
C GLY A 60 21.04 -15.92 9.09
N VAL A 61 20.50 -17.08 8.71
CA VAL A 61 21.24 -18.18 8.10
C VAL A 61 21.08 -18.12 6.58
N HIS A 62 22.21 -18.20 5.89
CA HIS A 62 22.31 -18.10 4.43
C HIS A 62 23.08 -19.30 3.88
N VAL A 63 22.70 -19.75 2.68
CA VAL A 63 23.41 -20.80 1.94
C VAL A 63 23.78 -20.30 0.55
N PRO A 64 24.97 -20.64 0.02
CA PRO A 64 25.29 -20.39 -1.37
C PRO A 64 24.35 -21.23 -2.25
N ALA A 65 23.79 -20.62 -3.28
CA ALA A 65 22.84 -21.24 -4.20
C ALA A 65 23.11 -20.80 -5.63
N GLU A 66 22.90 -21.70 -6.59
CA GLU A 66 23.03 -21.41 -8.02
C GLU A 66 21.65 -21.12 -8.65
N ILE A 67 21.56 -20.05 -9.42
CA ILE A 67 20.38 -19.67 -10.19
C ILE A 67 20.27 -20.57 -11.43
N LYS A 68 19.25 -21.43 -11.45
CA LYS A 68 19.00 -22.36 -12.56
C LYS A 68 18.22 -21.73 -13.73
N GLY A 69 17.74 -20.51 -13.60
CA GLY A 69 17.00 -19.79 -14.64
C GLY A 69 16.53 -18.43 -14.17
N SER A 70 16.13 -17.58 -15.13
CA SER A 70 15.65 -16.21 -14.88
C SER A 70 14.17 -16.13 -14.53
N ASP A 71 13.41 -17.20 -14.75
CA ASP A 71 11.97 -17.22 -14.51
C ASP A 71 11.67 -17.21 -13.01
N LEU A 72 10.74 -16.34 -12.62
CA LEU A 72 10.21 -16.23 -11.27
C LEU A 72 8.91 -17.03 -11.15
N LEU A 73 8.71 -17.66 -9.99
CA LEU A 73 7.45 -18.27 -9.61
C LEU A 73 6.62 -17.22 -8.88
N VAL A 74 5.50 -16.83 -9.47
CA VAL A 74 4.64 -15.74 -8.98
C VAL A 74 3.26 -16.29 -8.67
N GLU A 75 2.81 -16.13 -7.43
CA GLU A 75 1.42 -16.42 -7.04
C GLU A 75 0.51 -15.29 -7.52
N VAL A 76 -0.55 -15.64 -8.27
CA VAL A 76 -1.53 -14.68 -8.81
C VAL A 76 -2.89 -14.75 -8.10
N GLY A 77 -2.96 -15.47 -6.98
CA GLY A 77 -4.14 -15.68 -6.15
C GLY A 77 -4.72 -17.09 -6.25
N ALA A 78 -5.57 -17.45 -5.29
CA ALA A 78 -6.18 -18.77 -5.16
C ALA A 78 -5.18 -19.94 -5.17
N GLY A 79 -3.94 -19.71 -4.71
CA GLY A 79 -2.85 -20.69 -4.74
C GLY A 79 -2.30 -20.99 -6.14
N ILE A 80 -2.69 -20.24 -7.17
CA ILE A 80 -2.20 -20.43 -8.53
C ILE A 80 -0.84 -19.75 -8.67
N VAL A 81 0.17 -20.55 -9.03
CA VAL A 81 1.55 -20.09 -9.26
C VAL A 81 1.89 -20.22 -10.74
N LEU A 82 2.39 -19.13 -11.33
CA LEU A 82 2.79 -19.07 -12.73
C LEU A 82 4.28 -18.71 -12.84
N LYS A 83 4.95 -19.27 -13.86
CA LYS A 83 6.28 -18.82 -14.26
C LYS A 83 6.14 -17.51 -15.04
N LYS A 84 6.86 -16.48 -14.61
CA LYS A 84 6.92 -15.17 -15.26
C LYS A 84 8.37 -14.72 -15.36
N SER A 85 8.71 -14.00 -16.43
CA SER A 85 10.00 -13.31 -16.48
C SER A 85 10.04 -12.16 -15.45
N PRO A 86 11.22 -11.61 -15.13
CA PRO A 86 11.32 -10.40 -14.32
C PRO A 86 10.48 -9.24 -14.88
N GLU A 87 10.46 -9.04 -16.19
CA GLU A 87 9.68 -7.99 -16.86
C GLU A 87 8.18 -8.21 -16.68
N GLN A 88 7.69 -9.44 -16.93
CA GLN A 88 6.29 -9.79 -16.72
C GLN A 88 5.87 -9.70 -15.25
N THR A 89 6.79 -9.96 -14.32
CA THR A 89 6.54 -9.81 -12.89
C THR A 89 6.45 -8.33 -12.51
N LEU A 90 7.31 -7.48 -13.09
CA LEU A 90 7.23 -6.03 -12.92
C LEU A 90 5.92 -5.46 -13.44
N GLU A 91 5.39 -5.96 -14.56
CA GLU A 91 4.06 -5.54 -15.04
C GLU A 91 2.96 -5.84 -14.01
N VAL A 92 3.00 -7.02 -13.38
CA VAL A 92 2.05 -7.39 -12.32
C VAL A 92 2.18 -6.43 -11.13
N VAL A 93 3.41 -6.21 -10.64
CA VAL A 93 3.68 -5.31 -9.51
C VAL A 93 3.25 -3.87 -9.83
N ASN A 94 3.56 -3.37 -11.02
CA ASN A 94 3.17 -2.03 -11.46
C ASN A 94 1.65 -1.87 -11.54
N SER A 95 0.93 -2.91 -11.99
CA SER A 95 -0.53 -2.89 -12.00
C SER A 95 -1.13 -2.83 -10.59
N GLN A 96 -0.54 -3.54 -9.63
CA GLN A 96 -0.94 -3.50 -8.22
C GLN A 96 -0.64 -2.12 -7.62
N LEU A 97 0.55 -1.58 -7.89
CA LEU A 97 0.96 -0.25 -7.44
C LEU A 97 0.03 0.84 -7.96
N ALA A 98 -0.39 0.76 -9.23
CA ALA A 98 -1.36 1.70 -9.81
C ALA A 98 -2.70 1.66 -9.08
N ARG A 99 -3.23 0.47 -8.78
CA ARG A 99 -4.49 0.29 -8.04
C ARG A 99 -4.41 0.83 -6.62
N ILE A 100 -3.29 0.61 -5.93
CA ILE A 100 -3.08 1.12 -4.56
C ILE A 100 -2.93 2.64 -4.57
N LYS A 101 -2.23 3.22 -5.55
CA LYS A 101 -2.15 4.69 -5.72
C LYS A 101 -3.51 5.31 -6.02
N GLU A 102 -4.36 4.64 -6.80
CA GLU A 102 -5.74 5.06 -7.02
C GLU A 102 -6.56 5.02 -5.72
N ALA A 103 -6.46 3.92 -4.95
CA ALA A 103 -7.11 3.82 -3.64
C ALA A 103 -6.66 4.94 -2.68
N ARG A 104 -5.36 5.29 -2.69
CA ARG A 104 -4.81 6.42 -1.93
C ARG A 104 -5.48 7.75 -2.30
N ILE A 105 -5.64 8.02 -3.60
CA ILE A 105 -6.29 9.25 -4.09
C ILE A 105 -7.74 9.31 -3.60
N ASN A 106 -8.45 8.19 -3.65
CA ASN A 106 -9.83 8.11 -3.17
C ASN A 106 -9.93 8.38 -1.67
N LEU A 107 -9.04 7.78 -0.87
CA LEU A 107 -8.97 8.01 0.58
C LEU A 107 -8.64 9.46 0.93
N LEU A 108 -7.74 10.11 0.18
CA LEU A 108 -7.43 11.54 0.35
C LEU A 108 -8.66 12.40 0.06
N SER A 109 -9.35 12.13 -1.05
CA SER A 109 -10.57 12.85 -1.41
C SER A 109 -11.66 12.69 -0.35
N GLU A 110 -11.82 11.48 0.21
CA GLU A 110 -12.79 11.22 1.27
C GLU A 110 -12.40 11.91 2.59
N THR A 111 -11.10 11.94 2.90
CA THR A 111 -10.56 12.65 4.06
C THR A 111 -10.86 14.14 3.97
N ASP A 112 -10.60 14.75 2.81
CA ASP A 112 -10.86 16.17 2.59
C ASP A 112 -12.36 16.49 2.69
N SER A 113 -13.23 15.67 2.08
CA SER A 113 -14.68 15.89 2.17
C SER A 113 -15.20 15.74 3.60
N THR A 114 -14.74 14.73 4.34
CA THR A 114 -15.15 14.49 5.72
C THR A 114 -14.65 15.62 6.63
N ARG A 115 -13.46 16.15 6.36
CA ARG A 115 -12.87 17.26 7.10
C ARG A 115 -13.62 18.56 6.87
N SER A 116 -14.02 18.85 5.64
CA SER A 116 -14.87 20.00 5.33
C SER A 116 -16.23 19.90 6.04
N GLU A 117 -16.88 18.73 6.00
CA GLU A 117 -18.15 18.52 6.71
C GLU A 117 -18.01 18.72 8.22
N PHE A 118 -16.93 18.19 8.81
CA PHE A 118 -16.64 18.37 10.23
C PHE A 118 -16.50 19.84 10.61
N PHE A 119 -15.71 20.62 9.87
CA PHE A 119 -15.50 22.04 10.19
C PHE A 119 -16.77 22.88 10.01
N SER A 120 -17.56 22.63 8.96
CA SER A 120 -18.84 23.31 8.77
C SER A 120 -19.79 23.05 9.94
N LEU A 121 -19.89 21.79 10.40
CA LEU A 121 -20.74 21.44 11.53
C LEU A 121 -20.27 22.08 12.85
N VAL A 122 -18.96 22.10 13.10
CA VAL A 122 -18.40 22.75 14.31
C VAL A 122 -18.69 24.25 14.29
N GLN A 123 -18.50 24.93 13.15
CA GLN A 123 -18.78 26.35 13.00
C GLN A 123 -20.26 26.68 13.23
N GLU A 124 -21.18 25.85 12.71
CA GLU A 124 -22.62 25.97 12.96
C GLU A 124 -22.92 25.88 14.46
N LEU A 125 -22.38 24.86 15.15
CA LEU A 125 -22.58 24.66 16.59
C LEU A 125 -22.05 25.83 17.44
N GLU A 126 -20.92 26.41 17.06
CA GLU A 126 -20.37 27.60 17.73
C GLU A 126 -21.23 28.84 17.51
N SER A 127 -21.78 29.03 16.32
CA SER A 127 -22.63 30.17 15.99
C SER A 127 -23.99 30.15 16.70
N VAL A 128 -24.55 28.95 16.94
CA VAL A 128 -25.82 28.75 17.66
C VAL A 128 -25.68 28.96 19.18
N ASN A 129 -24.45 28.89 19.71
CA ASN A 129 -24.15 29.09 21.13
C ASN A 129 -23.80 30.55 21.51
N LYS A 130 -23.81 31.49 20.54
CA LYS A 130 -23.71 32.93 20.77
C LYS A 130 -25.09 33.58 20.79
#